data_AF-A0A6C0LB28-F1
#
_entry.id   AF-A0A6C0LB28-F1
#
_cell.length_a   1.000
_cell.length_b   1.000
_cell.length_c   1.000
_cell.angle_alpha   90.00
_cell.angle_beta   90.00
_cell.angle_gamma   90.00
#
_symmetry.space_group_name_H-M   'P 1'
#
loop_
_entity.id
_entity.type
_entity.pdbx_description
1 polymer ?
#
loop_
_entity_poly.entity_id
_entity_poly.type
_entity_poly.pdbx_seq_one_letter_code
_entity_poly.pdbx_strand_id
1 'polypeptide(L)'
;MEFSGVFDAGTNPVRSGKTILYLKYFLFIKFRDLIYIDIKGIGDIIIPFEELMNHKYLKMYYELSLVLTDNKNKIVEKINADYRYTGEYNHTIYKEERDWFIDSAYFTEDFSTKTKKVDTGKYYLYYAINPNDLRNMNVSNAMDIAKYYEVLYIRYGYEQSKMFKGLFENYTNMMLEYNIKLIEEKVDEISISQEDDKNFFNLLELNKKGMNSDIFNILYTSVMSAKGQKKFAPYIVDI
;
A
#
# COMPACT_ATOMS: atom_id res chain seq x y z
N MET A 1 14.56 9.76 4.62
CA MET A 1 13.54 10.21 3.66
C MET A 1 12.33 9.33 3.89
N GLU A 2 11.14 9.88 3.77
CA GLU A 2 9.89 9.14 3.93
C GLU A 2 9.14 9.22 2.60
N PHE A 3 8.89 8.06 2.03
CA PHE A 3 8.20 7.87 0.76
C PHE A 3 6.76 7.47 1.02
N SER A 4 5.82 8.13 0.37
CA SER A 4 4.42 7.73 0.43
C SER A 4 3.67 8.16 -0.81
N GLY A 5 2.50 7.56 -1.05
CA GLY A 5 1.61 8.05 -2.08
C GLY A 5 0.18 7.53 -1.96
N VAL A 6 -0.71 8.16 -2.71
CA VAL A 6 -2.12 7.77 -2.88
C VAL A 6 -2.35 7.47 -4.35
N PHE A 7 -3.07 6.40 -4.64
CA PHE A 7 -3.55 6.08 -5.96
C PHE A 7 -5.06 5.77 -5.91
N ASP A 8 -5.81 6.35 -6.83
CA ASP A 8 -7.24 6.10 -6.99
C ASP A 8 -7.58 5.94 -8.48
N ALA A 9 -8.21 4.81 -8.82
CA ALA A 9 -8.57 4.50 -10.19
C ALA A 9 -10.02 4.03 -10.32
N GLY A 10 -10.76 4.72 -11.18
CA GLY A 10 -12.09 4.32 -11.61
C GLY A 10 -12.05 3.55 -12.91
N THR A 11 -12.73 2.41 -12.98
CA THR A 11 -12.84 1.60 -14.19
C THR A 11 -14.28 1.28 -14.55
N ASN A 12 -14.54 1.09 -15.83
CA ASN A 12 -15.79 0.59 -16.36
C ASN A 12 -15.53 -0.65 -17.22
N PRO A 13 -16.17 -1.81 -16.96
CA PRO A 13 -16.07 -2.95 -17.85
C PRO A 13 -16.66 -2.62 -19.23
N VAL A 14 -15.91 -2.96 -20.27
CA VAL A 14 -16.34 -3.00 -21.68
C VAL A 14 -16.20 -4.42 -22.21
N ARG A 15 -16.86 -4.75 -23.32
CA ARG A 15 -16.85 -6.10 -23.91
C ARG A 15 -15.44 -6.67 -24.18
N SER A 16 -14.42 -5.80 -24.31
CA SER A 16 -13.03 -6.17 -24.58
C SER A 16 -12.07 -5.98 -23.40
N GLY A 17 -12.54 -5.63 -22.19
CA GLY A 17 -11.67 -5.40 -21.02
C GLY A 17 -12.21 -4.38 -20.03
N LYS A 18 -11.34 -3.77 -19.22
CA LYS A 18 -11.70 -2.64 -18.33
C LYS A 18 -11.16 -1.33 -18.91
N THR A 19 -12.03 -0.36 -19.14
CA THR A 19 -11.64 1.00 -19.52
C THR A 19 -11.39 1.82 -18.26
N ILE A 20 -10.25 2.50 -18.17
CA ILE A 20 -9.96 3.46 -17.10
C ILE A 20 -10.78 4.72 -17.38
N LEU A 21 -11.69 5.08 -16.47
CA LEU A 21 -12.49 6.30 -16.53
C LEU A 21 -11.77 7.48 -15.90
N TYR A 22 -11.12 7.25 -14.76
CA TYR A 22 -10.28 8.23 -14.12
C TYR A 22 -9.07 7.55 -13.46
N LEU A 23 -8.00 8.31 -13.34
CA LEU A 23 -6.83 7.92 -12.58
C LEU A 23 -6.27 9.13 -11.86
N LYS A 24 -5.98 8.96 -10.59
CA LYS A 24 -5.43 9.98 -9.71
C LYS A 24 -4.27 9.41 -8.93
N TYR A 25 -3.17 10.16 -8.85
CA TYR A 25 -2.10 9.86 -7.91
C TYR A 25 -1.59 11.14 -7.25
N PHE A 26 -1.14 10.97 -6.01
CA PHE A 26 -0.45 11.96 -5.19
C PHE A 26 0.78 11.27 -4.62
N LEU A 27 1.96 11.72 -5.02
CA LEU A 27 3.22 11.13 -4.59
C LEU A 27 3.95 12.12 -3.70
N PHE A 28 4.51 11.62 -2.62
CA PHE A 28 5.20 12.42 -1.62
C PHE A 28 6.56 11.81 -1.31
N ILE A 29 7.57 12.67 -1.18
CA ILE A 29 8.86 12.33 -0.58
C ILE A 29 9.19 13.41 0.43
N LYS A 30 9.09 13.10 1.72
CA LYS A 30 9.53 14.01 2.78
C LYS A 30 11.02 13.82 3.05
N PHE A 31 11.77 14.93 3.08
CA PHE A 31 13.21 14.93 3.32
C PHE A 31 13.62 16.21 4.04
N ARG A 32 14.41 16.08 5.12
CA ARG A 32 14.72 17.22 6.01
C ARG A 32 13.40 17.91 6.42
N ASP A 33 13.35 19.23 6.28
CA ASP A 33 12.18 20.07 6.52
C ASP A 33 11.43 20.42 5.22
N LEU A 34 11.66 19.66 4.15
CA LEU A 34 11.06 19.85 2.83
C LEU A 34 10.23 18.63 2.43
N ILE A 35 9.38 18.81 1.44
CA ILE A 35 8.64 17.74 0.80
C ILE A 35 8.59 17.94 -0.71
N TYR A 36 8.88 16.87 -1.44
CA TYR A 36 8.61 16.74 -2.86
C TYR A 36 7.20 16.19 -3.04
N ILE A 37 6.44 16.79 -3.95
CA ILE A 37 5.06 16.42 -4.26
C ILE A 37 4.95 16.24 -5.77
N ASP A 38 4.44 15.11 -6.25
CA ASP A 38 4.14 14.87 -7.68
C ASP A 38 2.68 14.40 -7.83
N ILE A 39 1.89 15.17 -8.57
CA ILE A 39 0.45 14.93 -8.74
C ILE A 39 0.12 14.82 -10.23
N LYS A 40 -0.65 13.78 -10.57
CA LYS A 40 -1.07 13.53 -11.95
C LYS A 40 -1.77 14.75 -12.54
N GLY A 41 -1.22 15.26 -13.63
CA GLY A 41 -1.80 16.38 -14.37
C GLY A 41 -1.54 17.76 -13.75
N ILE A 42 -0.90 17.84 -12.58
CA ILE A 42 -0.42 19.11 -12.00
C ILE A 42 1.08 19.27 -12.27
N GLY A 43 1.85 18.22 -12.01
CA GLY A 43 3.31 18.23 -12.06
C GLY A 43 3.90 18.04 -10.67
N ASP A 44 5.20 18.31 -10.57
CA ASP A 44 5.98 18.18 -9.35
C ASP A 44 6.41 19.53 -8.74
N ILE A 45 6.66 19.54 -7.43
CA ILE A 45 7.14 20.71 -6.69
C ILE A 45 7.89 20.30 -5.42
N ILE A 46 8.83 21.14 -4.96
CA ILE A 46 9.46 21.02 -3.64
C ILE A 46 9.09 22.23 -2.79
N ILE A 47 8.42 21.98 -1.68
CA ILE A 47 7.98 23.02 -0.74
C ILE A 47 8.45 22.73 0.68
N PRO A 48 8.46 23.73 1.59
CA PRO A 48 8.63 23.47 3.01
C PRO A 48 7.56 22.52 3.53
N PHE A 49 7.95 21.57 4.36
CA PHE A 49 7.01 20.59 4.91
C PHE A 49 5.92 21.27 5.76
N GLU A 50 6.27 22.33 6.48
CA GLU A 50 5.29 23.15 7.21
C GLU A 50 4.22 23.74 6.29
N GLU A 51 4.59 24.14 5.07
CA GLU A 51 3.66 24.71 4.09
C GLU A 51 2.62 23.67 3.64
N LEU A 52 3.05 22.44 3.37
CA LEU A 52 2.14 21.31 3.12
C LEU A 52 1.17 21.10 4.28
N MET A 53 1.68 21.11 5.52
CA MET A 53 0.88 20.85 6.71
C MET A 53 -0.16 21.96 6.99
N ASN A 54 0.09 23.18 6.50
CA ASN A 54 -0.89 24.26 6.54
C ASN A 54 -1.90 24.18 5.37
N HIS A 55 -1.58 23.49 4.29
CA HIS A 55 -2.47 23.30 3.15
C HIS A 55 -3.48 22.17 3.39
N LYS A 56 -4.70 22.52 3.83
CA LYS A 56 -5.78 21.57 4.20
C LYS A 56 -5.96 20.38 3.24
N TYR A 57 -6.01 20.62 1.93
CA TYR A 57 -6.21 19.57 0.91
C TYR A 57 -5.00 18.63 0.76
N LEU A 58 -3.79 19.17 0.59
CA LEU A 58 -2.57 18.38 0.41
C LEU A 58 -2.18 17.64 1.68
N LYS A 59 -2.34 18.26 2.86
CA LYS A 59 -2.17 17.61 4.15
C LYS A 59 -2.97 16.32 4.24
N MET A 60 -4.24 16.37 3.85
CA MET A 60 -5.13 15.19 3.88
C MET A 60 -4.61 14.06 2.98
N TYR A 61 -4.20 14.36 1.75
CA TYR A 61 -3.64 13.35 0.85
C TYR A 61 -2.32 12.80 1.36
N TYR A 62 -1.49 13.64 1.99
CA TYR A 62 -0.28 13.21 2.63
C TYR A 62 -0.57 12.28 3.81
N GLU A 63 -1.46 12.63 4.73
CA GLU A 63 -1.87 11.76 5.84
C GLU A 63 -2.45 10.43 5.35
N LEU A 64 -3.29 10.46 4.31
CA LEU A 64 -3.84 9.25 3.70
C LEU A 64 -2.75 8.38 3.07
N SER A 65 -1.78 9.00 2.38
CA SER A 65 -0.65 8.30 1.77
C SER A 65 0.18 7.53 2.78
N LEU A 66 0.32 8.09 3.99
CA LEU A 66 1.05 7.47 5.08
C LEU A 66 0.35 6.22 5.63
N VAL A 67 -0.96 6.07 5.45
CA VAL A 67 -1.69 4.87 5.88
C VAL A 67 -1.64 3.80 4.78
N LEU A 68 -1.65 4.22 3.52
CA LEU A 68 -1.65 3.32 2.36
C LEU A 68 -0.29 2.69 2.06
N THR A 69 0.78 3.37 2.44
CA THR A 69 2.15 2.92 2.14
C THR A 69 2.62 1.95 3.22
N ASP A 70 2.91 0.70 2.82
CA ASP A 70 3.33 -0.38 3.72
C ASP A 70 4.65 -0.04 4.45
N ASN A 71 5.70 0.28 3.69
CA ASN A 71 6.99 0.67 4.25
C ASN A 71 7.52 1.98 3.65
N LYS A 72 7.31 3.06 4.38
CA LYS A 72 7.68 4.43 3.97
C LYS A 72 9.18 4.68 3.89
N ASN A 73 10.00 3.79 4.46
CA ASN A 73 11.45 3.89 4.42
C ASN A 73 12.06 3.04 3.30
N LYS A 74 11.22 2.34 2.53
CA LYS A 74 11.63 1.46 1.44
C LYS A 74 11.17 2.05 0.12
N ILE A 75 12.12 2.19 -0.80
CA ILE A 75 11.87 2.47 -2.21
C ILE A 75 12.52 1.36 -3.04
N VAL A 76 11.91 1.04 -4.16
CA VAL A 76 12.39 -0.01 -5.06
C VAL A 76 12.81 0.65 -6.37
N GLU A 77 14.04 0.35 -6.79
CA GLU A 77 14.52 0.68 -8.12
C GLU A 77 14.14 -0.45 -9.07
N LYS A 78 13.52 -0.10 -10.20
CA LYS A 78 13.25 -1.01 -11.29
C LYS A 78 14.57 -1.33 -12.00
N ILE A 79 15.18 -2.46 -11.66
CA ILE A 79 16.30 -3.01 -12.44
C ILE A 79 15.69 -3.74 -13.65
N ASN A 80 16.13 -3.34 -14.84
CA ASN A 80 15.47 -3.47 -16.15
C ASN A 80 15.25 -4.90 -16.72
N ALA A 81 14.92 -5.91 -15.91
CA ALA A 81 14.88 -7.32 -16.35
C ALA A 81 13.55 -8.07 -16.15
N ASP A 82 12.57 -7.54 -15.40
CA ASP A 82 11.31 -8.25 -15.20
C ASP A 82 10.15 -7.57 -15.95
N TYR A 83 9.86 -8.07 -17.15
CA TYR A 83 8.71 -7.69 -17.98
C TYR A 83 7.37 -7.92 -17.25
N ARG A 84 7.35 -8.71 -16.17
CA ARG A 84 6.18 -8.86 -15.29
C ARG A 84 5.85 -7.58 -14.52
N TYR A 85 6.81 -6.66 -14.40
CA TYR A 85 6.60 -5.40 -13.68
C TYR A 85 6.02 -4.29 -14.56
N THR A 86 6.46 -4.07 -15.81
CA THR A 86 6.00 -2.90 -16.58
C THR A 86 6.31 -2.98 -18.08
N GLY A 87 5.30 -2.68 -18.88
CA GLY A 87 5.44 -2.25 -20.27
C GLY A 87 4.20 -1.47 -20.68
N GLU A 88 3.04 -2.14 -20.76
CA GLU A 88 1.80 -1.50 -21.23
C GLU A 88 1.14 -0.57 -20.18
N TYR A 89 1.26 -0.91 -18.88
CA TYR A 89 0.58 -0.14 -17.82
C TYR A 89 1.29 1.18 -17.47
N ASN A 90 2.62 1.26 -17.51
CA ASN A 90 3.34 2.46 -17.10
C ASN A 90 3.07 3.65 -18.03
N HIS A 91 3.03 3.44 -19.35
CA HIS A 91 2.71 4.51 -20.32
C HIS A 91 1.27 5.02 -20.21
N THR A 92 0.35 4.20 -19.67
CA THR A 92 -1.05 4.61 -19.46
C THR A 92 -1.20 5.51 -18.23
N ILE A 93 -0.28 5.38 -17.27
CA ILE A 93 -0.33 6.09 -15.98
C ILE A 93 0.58 7.33 -16.00
N TYR A 94 1.82 7.15 -16.46
CA TYR A 94 2.92 8.12 -16.48
C TYR A 94 3.30 8.47 -17.93
N LYS A 95 3.64 9.74 -18.17
CA LYS A 95 4.03 10.22 -19.51
C LYS A 95 5.39 9.72 -19.96
N GLU A 96 6.26 9.43 -19.00
CA GLU A 96 7.67 9.12 -19.19
C GLU A 96 7.99 7.85 -18.40
N GLU A 97 9.07 7.18 -18.79
CA GLU A 97 9.60 6.06 -18.03
C GLU A 97 10.10 6.55 -16.66
N ARG A 98 9.90 5.73 -15.64
CA ARG A 98 10.24 6.03 -14.25
C ARG A 98 10.76 4.76 -13.61
N ASP A 99 11.83 4.88 -12.82
CA ASP A 99 12.55 3.74 -12.27
C ASP A 99 12.25 3.49 -10.79
N TRP A 100 11.89 4.53 -10.05
CA TRP A 100 11.80 4.47 -8.59
C TRP A 100 10.35 4.41 -8.13
N PHE A 101 9.97 3.38 -7.38
CA PHE A 101 8.59 3.23 -6.90
C PHE A 101 8.48 2.73 -5.47
N ILE A 102 7.31 3.01 -4.87
CA ILE A 102 6.88 2.39 -3.62
C ILE A 102 5.75 1.39 -3.86
N ASP A 103 5.68 0.41 -2.97
CA ASP A 103 4.53 -0.46 -2.81
C ASP A 103 3.51 0.20 -1.88
N SER A 104 2.27 0.27 -2.33
CA SER A 104 1.18 0.95 -1.65
C SER A 104 -0.14 0.28 -1.96
N ALA A 105 -1.00 0.21 -0.96
CA ALA A 105 -2.42 -0.01 -1.20
C ALA A 105 -3.00 1.13 -2.03
N TYR A 106 -4.08 0.86 -2.76
CA TYR A 106 -4.73 1.83 -3.63
C TYR A 106 -6.24 1.64 -3.69
N PHE A 107 -6.96 2.72 -4.01
CA PHE A 107 -8.40 2.68 -4.20
C PHE A 107 -8.75 2.26 -5.63
N THR A 108 -9.75 1.39 -5.74
CA THR A 108 -10.40 1.08 -7.02
C THR A 108 -11.89 1.28 -6.93
N GLU A 109 -12.45 1.83 -7.99
CA GLU A 109 -13.89 1.95 -8.18
C GLU A 109 -14.30 1.23 -9.47
N ASP A 110 -15.28 0.34 -9.35
CA ASP A 110 -15.93 -0.29 -10.49
C ASP A 110 -17.29 0.37 -10.71
N PHE A 111 -17.40 1.18 -11.76
CA PHE A 111 -18.59 1.96 -12.05
C PHE A 111 -19.79 1.13 -12.48
N SER A 112 -19.58 -0.12 -12.92
CA SER A 112 -20.70 -1.00 -13.26
C SER A 112 -21.39 -1.55 -12.03
N THR A 113 -20.62 -1.85 -10.98
CA THR A 113 -21.13 -2.39 -9.71
C THR A 113 -21.28 -1.31 -8.64
N LYS A 114 -20.79 -0.09 -8.89
CA LYS A 114 -20.68 1.01 -7.92
C LYS A 114 -19.93 0.60 -6.65
N THR A 115 -19.01 -0.36 -6.78
CA THR A 115 -18.22 -0.86 -5.66
C THR A 115 -16.89 -0.12 -5.62
N LYS A 116 -16.56 0.43 -4.46
CA LYS A 116 -15.25 1.00 -4.18
C LYS A 116 -14.55 0.17 -3.11
N LYS A 117 -13.26 -0.11 -3.29
CA LYS A 117 -12.47 -0.93 -2.35
C LYS A 117 -11.00 -0.53 -2.35
N VAL A 118 -10.27 -1.08 -1.39
CA VAL A 118 -8.81 -1.00 -1.30
C VAL A 118 -8.21 -2.31 -1.81
N ASP A 119 -7.24 -2.21 -2.72
CA ASP A 119 -6.49 -3.34 -3.27
C ASP A 119 -4.97 -3.10 -3.13
N THR A 120 -4.16 -4.13 -3.36
CA THR A 120 -2.68 -4.08 -3.33
C THR A 120 -2.06 -4.74 -4.58
N GLY A 121 -0.77 -4.48 -4.82
CA GLY A 121 0.09 -5.24 -5.74
C GLY A 121 -0.04 -4.96 -7.24
N LYS A 122 -1.15 -4.37 -7.73
CA LYS A 122 -1.28 -4.05 -9.17
C LYS A 122 -0.63 -2.72 -9.56
N TYR A 123 -0.86 -1.66 -8.78
CA TYR A 123 -0.39 -0.33 -9.11
C TYR A 123 0.79 0.04 -8.23
N TYR A 124 1.92 0.25 -8.89
CA TYR A 124 3.12 0.79 -8.26
C TYR A 124 3.19 2.30 -8.49
N LEU A 125 3.58 3.01 -7.45
CA LEU A 125 3.64 4.46 -7.43
C LEU A 125 5.05 4.92 -7.78
N TYR A 126 5.26 5.23 -9.06
CA TYR A 126 6.56 5.62 -9.61
C TYR A 126 6.79 7.12 -9.52
N TYR A 127 7.91 7.53 -8.96
CA TYR A 127 8.33 8.93 -8.87
C TYR A 127 8.97 9.42 -10.17
N ALA A 128 8.73 10.68 -10.53
CA ALA A 128 9.36 11.32 -11.69
C ALA A 128 10.86 11.63 -11.48
N ILE A 129 11.36 11.45 -10.26
CA ILE A 129 12.69 11.86 -9.84
C ILE A 129 13.48 10.68 -9.27
N ASN A 130 14.81 10.69 -9.43
CA ASN A 130 15.69 9.84 -8.64
C ASN A 130 15.75 10.39 -7.20
N PRO A 131 15.31 9.64 -6.19
CA PRO A 131 15.31 10.10 -4.80
C PRO A 131 16.67 10.56 -4.27
N ASN A 132 17.77 10.07 -4.85
CA ASN A 132 19.11 10.46 -4.44
C ASN A 132 19.44 11.92 -4.81
N ASP A 133 18.79 12.47 -5.84
CA ASP A 133 19.01 13.84 -6.31
C ASP A 133 18.38 14.88 -5.39
N LEU A 134 17.32 14.50 -4.64
CA LEU A 134 16.58 15.39 -3.74
C LEU A 134 17.44 16.04 -2.65
N ARG A 135 18.54 15.39 -2.24
CA ARG A 135 19.41 15.90 -1.16
C ARG A 135 20.04 17.25 -1.48
N ASN A 136 20.16 17.58 -2.77
CA ASN A 136 20.81 18.78 -3.28
C ASN A 136 19.84 19.75 -3.95
N MET A 137 18.55 19.42 -3.99
CA MET A 137 17.54 20.27 -4.61
C MET A 137 17.10 21.40 -3.68
N ASN A 138 16.84 22.55 -4.30
CA ASN A 138 16.35 23.73 -3.62
C ASN A 138 14.83 23.73 -3.55
N VAL A 139 14.29 24.44 -2.56
CA VAL A 139 12.87 24.77 -2.48
C VAL A 139 12.46 25.58 -3.71
N SER A 140 11.26 25.32 -4.23
CA SER A 140 10.66 26.11 -5.30
C SER A 140 10.46 27.55 -4.84
N ASN A 141 10.58 28.52 -5.76
CA ASN A 141 10.34 29.92 -5.43
C ASN A 141 8.84 30.18 -5.24
N ALA A 142 8.50 31.31 -4.60
CA ALA A 142 7.12 31.65 -4.29
C ALA A 142 6.19 31.75 -5.52
N MET A 143 6.71 32.14 -6.68
CA MET A 143 5.92 32.23 -7.92
C MET A 143 5.56 30.84 -8.45
N ASP A 144 6.50 29.90 -8.42
CA ASP A 144 6.27 28.51 -8.83
C ASP A 144 5.28 27.81 -7.88
N ILE A 145 5.42 28.05 -6.58
CA ILE A 145 4.48 27.56 -5.55
C ILE A 145 3.07 28.09 -5.80
N ALA A 146 2.92 29.41 -6.01
CA ALA A 146 1.63 30.02 -6.27
C ALA A 146 0.98 29.45 -7.55
N LYS A 147 1.75 29.29 -8.62
CA LYS A 147 1.29 28.70 -9.88
C LYS A 147 0.87 27.24 -9.70
N TYR A 148 1.62 26.47 -8.91
CA TYR A 148 1.29 25.08 -8.61
C TYR A 148 -0.05 24.98 -7.88
N TYR A 149 -0.29 25.81 -6.85
CA TYR A 149 -1.56 25.84 -6.14
C TYR A 149 -2.72 26.33 -6.99
N GLU A 150 -2.49 27.28 -7.91
CA GLU A 150 -3.52 27.71 -8.86
C GLU A 150 -3.97 26.55 -9.75
N VAL A 151 -3.03 25.79 -10.33
CA VAL A 151 -3.35 24.62 -11.16
C VAL A 151 -4.03 23.53 -10.31
N LEU A 152 -3.56 23.29 -9.08
CA LEU A 152 -4.19 22.37 -8.14
C LEU A 152 -5.65 22.76 -7.85
N TYR A 153 -5.91 24.04 -7.61
CA TYR A 153 -7.25 24.57 -7.36
C TYR A 153 -8.14 24.47 -8.61
N ILE A 154 -7.63 24.77 -9.80
CA ILE A 154 -8.41 24.66 -11.05
C ILE A 154 -8.82 23.19 -11.30
N ARG A 155 -7.91 22.24 -11.10
CA ARG A 155 -8.18 20.82 -11.38
C ARG A 155 -8.98 20.11 -10.30
N TYR A 156 -8.75 20.44 -9.03
CA TYR A 156 -9.32 19.74 -7.87
C TYR A 156 -10.18 20.63 -6.98
N GLY A 157 -10.50 21.86 -7.38
CA GLY A 157 -11.25 22.82 -6.56
C GLY A 157 -12.63 22.33 -6.14
N TYR A 158 -13.28 21.48 -6.94
CA TYR A 158 -14.54 20.82 -6.55
C TYR A 158 -14.36 19.94 -5.32
N GLU A 159 -13.24 19.20 -5.24
CA GLU A 159 -12.91 18.38 -4.09
C GLU A 159 -12.53 19.23 -2.89
N GLN A 160 -11.93 20.41 -3.07
CA GLN A 160 -11.56 21.31 -1.97
C GLN A 160 -12.76 22.00 -1.30
N SER A 161 -13.95 21.90 -1.88
CA SER A 161 -15.16 22.59 -1.44
C SER A 161 -16.00 21.74 -0.43
N LYS A 162 -17.33 21.75 -0.56
CA LYS A 162 -18.26 21.05 0.37
C LYS A 162 -18.15 19.52 0.30
N MET A 163 -17.70 18.96 -0.82
CA MET A 163 -17.52 17.52 -0.99
C MET A 163 -16.23 16.98 -0.34
N PHE A 164 -15.29 17.85 0.04
CA PHE A 164 -14.01 17.47 0.63
C PHE A 164 -14.17 16.56 1.85
N LYS A 165 -15.07 16.94 2.76
CA LYS A 165 -15.25 16.22 4.02
C LYS A 165 -15.81 14.82 3.79
N GLY A 166 -16.84 14.69 2.95
CA GLY A 166 -17.43 13.39 2.62
C GLY A 166 -16.46 12.49 1.86
N LEU A 167 -15.64 13.06 0.96
CA LEU A 167 -14.59 12.31 0.27
C LEU A 167 -13.56 11.74 1.26
N PHE A 168 -13.10 12.57 2.21
CA PHE A 168 -12.14 12.14 3.22
C PHE A 168 -12.71 11.09 4.17
N GLU A 169 -13.93 11.30 4.66
CA GLU A 169 -14.65 10.33 5.49
C GLU A 169 -14.77 8.98 4.77
N ASN A 170 -15.11 9.00 3.48
CA ASN A 170 -15.18 7.79 2.66
C ASN A 170 -13.81 7.08 2.54
N TYR A 171 -12.74 7.81 2.21
CA TYR A 171 -11.40 7.21 2.14
C TYR A 171 -10.96 6.64 3.49
N THR A 172 -11.21 7.38 4.57
CA THR A 172 -10.84 6.96 5.93
C THR A 172 -11.58 5.69 6.33
N ASN A 173 -12.89 5.62 6.07
CA ASN A 173 -13.69 4.43 6.37
C ASN A 173 -13.22 3.20 5.58
N MET A 174 -12.96 3.35 4.28
CA MET A 174 -12.41 2.24 3.48
C MET A 174 -11.06 1.76 4.00
N MET A 175 -10.21 2.68 4.49
CA MET A 175 -8.93 2.31 5.09
C MET A 175 -9.08 1.63 6.44
N LEU A 176 -10.03 2.06 7.27
CA LEU A 176 -10.34 1.38 8.52
C LEU A 176 -10.82 -0.04 8.26
N GLU A 177 -11.74 -0.24 7.30
CA GLU A 177 -12.23 -1.57 6.92
C GLU A 177 -11.09 -2.47 6.42
N TYR A 178 -10.22 -1.94 5.56
CA TYR A 178 -9.06 -2.66 5.07
C TYR A 178 -8.10 -3.08 6.19
N ASN A 179 -7.76 -2.15 7.09
CA ASN A 179 -6.85 -2.42 8.20
C ASN A 179 -7.46 -3.38 9.23
N ILE A 180 -8.76 -3.27 9.52
CA ILE A 180 -9.48 -4.22 10.39
C ILE A 180 -9.35 -5.62 9.80
N LYS A 181 -9.60 -5.79 8.50
CA LYS A 181 -9.47 -7.08 7.83
C LYS A 181 -8.05 -7.65 7.93
N LEU A 182 -7.02 -6.83 7.72
CA LEU A 182 -5.62 -7.27 7.87
C LEU A 182 -5.31 -7.69 9.31
N ILE A 183 -5.84 -6.98 10.31
CA ILE A 183 -5.68 -7.33 11.72
C ILE A 183 -6.39 -8.65 12.02
N GLU A 184 -7.62 -8.84 11.55
CA GLU A 184 -8.37 -10.10 11.71
C GLU A 184 -7.60 -11.27 11.12
N GLU A 185 -7.11 -11.16 9.88
CA GLU A 185 -6.29 -12.19 9.23
C GLU A 185 -5.03 -12.52 10.07
N LYS A 186 -4.36 -11.50 10.62
CA LYS A 186 -3.18 -11.69 11.49
C LYS A 186 -3.52 -12.32 12.83
N VAL A 187 -4.66 -11.96 13.43
CA VAL A 187 -5.14 -12.54 14.69
C VAL A 187 -5.48 -14.01 14.49
N ASP A 188 -6.14 -14.37 13.40
CA ASP A 188 -6.43 -15.77 13.06
C ASP A 188 -5.14 -16.58 12.85
N GLU A 189 -4.15 -16.02 12.15
CA GLU A 189 -2.83 -16.65 11.99
C GLU A 189 -2.14 -16.92 13.34
N ILE A 190 -2.22 -15.96 14.28
CA ILE A 190 -1.65 -16.10 15.63
C ILE A 190 -2.41 -17.16 16.42
N SER A 191 -3.73 -17.12 16.39
CA SER A 191 -4.61 -18.07 17.09
C SER A 191 -4.32 -19.52 16.66
N ILE A 192 -4.26 -19.77 15.34
CA ILE A 192 -3.89 -21.08 14.79
C ILE A 192 -2.50 -21.51 15.26
N SER A 193 -1.52 -20.61 15.21
CA SER A 193 -0.16 -20.93 15.65
C SER A 193 -0.09 -21.25 17.16
N GLN A 194 -0.90 -20.61 18.00
CA GLN A 194 -0.92 -20.87 19.44
C GLN A 194 -1.57 -22.22 19.76
N GLU A 195 -2.65 -22.57 19.05
CA GLU A 195 -3.28 -23.88 19.23
C GLU A 195 -2.37 -25.01 18.73
N ASP A 196 -1.66 -24.81 17.61
CA ASP A 196 -0.63 -25.74 17.13
C ASP A 196 0.46 -25.96 18.19
N ASP A 197 0.98 -24.89 18.79
CA ASP A 197 2.02 -24.98 19.83
C ASP A 197 1.53 -25.79 21.03
N LYS A 198 0.32 -25.50 21.52
CA LYS A 198 -0.33 -26.21 22.62
C LYS A 198 -0.58 -27.68 22.29
N ASN A 199 -1.09 -27.98 21.10
CA ASN A 199 -1.34 -29.34 20.65
C ASN A 199 -0.05 -30.15 20.57
N PHE A 200 1.02 -29.55 20.05
CA PHE A 200 2.32 -30.20 19.99
C PHE A 200 2.86 -30.53 21.40
N PHE A 201 2.80 -29.60 22.35
CA PHE A 201 3.22 -29.86 23.73
C PHE A 201 2.39 -30.97 24.40
N ASN A 202 1.06 -30.97 24.22
CA ASN A 202 0.20 -32.02 24.75
C ASN A 202 0.53 -33.40 24.16
N LEU A 203 0.80 -33.47 22.86
CA LEU A 203 1.22 -34.71 22.20
C LEU A 203 2.57 -35.20 22.75
N LEU A 204 3.54 -34.30 22.96
CA LEU A 204 4.82 -34.65 23.60
C LEU A 204 4.64 -35.20 25.02
N GLU A 205 3.76 -34.60 25.82
CA GLU A 205 3.47 -35.09 27.17
C GLU A 205 2.83 -36.48 27.17
N LEU A 206 1.88 -36.70 26.27
CA LEU A 206 1.25 -38.02 26.12
C LEU A 206 2.26 -39.06 25.60
N ASN A 207 3.15 -38.68 24.69
CA ASN A 207 4.23 -39.55 24.21
C ASN A 207 5.15 -39.98 25.35
N LYS A 208 5.55 -39.04 26.22
CA LYS A 208 6.31 -39.33 27.45
C LYS A 208 5.60 -40.32 28.40
N LYS A 209 4.27 -40.43 28.32
CA LYS A 209 3.46 -41.39 29.08
C LYS A 209 3.31 -42.75 28.38
N GLY A 210 4.05 -43.00 27.30
CA GLY A 210 4.06 -44.27 26.57
C GLY A 210 3.04 -44.35 25.44
N MET A 211 2.66 -43.21 24.84
CA MET A 211 1.87 -43.25 23.60
C MET A 211 2.66 -43.99 22.50
N ASN A 212 1.96 -44.81 21.72
CA ASN A 212 2.52 -45.45 20.54
C ASN A 212 2.79 -44.41 19.44
N SER A 213 3.91 -44.56 18.72
CA SER A 213 4.37 -43.65 17.66
C SER A 213 3.38 -43.50 16.50
N ASP A 214 2.66 -44.57 16.12
CA ASP A 214 1.66 -44.52 15.05
C ASP A 214 0.46 -43.68 15.48
N ILE A 215 0.03 -43.83 16.75
CA ILE A 215 -1.04 -43.00 17.34
C ILE A 215 -0.59 -41.54 17.40
N PHE A 216 0.67 -41.29 17.80
CA PHE A 216 1.24 -39.95 17.81
C PHE A 216 1.16 -39.31 16.42
N ASN A 217 1.61 -40.02 15.38
CA ASN A 217 1.61 -39.52 14.00
C ASN A 217 0.20 -39.26 13.45
N ILE A 218 -0.76 -40.13 13.76
CA ILE A 218 -2.17 -39.94 13.39
C ILE A 218 -2.72 -38.67 14.05
N LEU A 219 -2.52 -38.51 15.37
CA LEU A 219 -3.01 -37.35 16.10
C LEU A 219 -2.32 -36.08 15.62
N TYR A 220 -1.00 -36.09 15.47
CA TYR A 220 -0.21 -34.97 14.94
C TYR A 220 -0.76 -34.47 13.60
N THR A 221 -1.01 -35.38 12.66
CA THR A 221 -1.57 -35.02 11.35
C THR A 221 -3.00 -34.47 11.45
N SER A 222 -3.77 -34.91 12.45
CA SER A 222 -5.18 -34.56 12.62
C SER A 222 -5.41 -33.23 13.35
N VAL A 223 -4.56 -32.88 14.33
CA VAL A 223 -4.77 -31.73 15.22
C VAL A 223 -3.87 -30.54 14.91
N MET A 224 -2.86 -30.72 14.05
CA MET A 224 -1.94 -29.67 13.66
C MET A 224 -2.32 -29.10 12.31
N SER A 225 -2.28 -27.77 12.17
CA SER A 225 -2.38 -27.11 10.88
C SER A 225 -1.20 -27.49 9.98
N ALA A 226 -1.35 -27.34 8.65
CA ALA A 226 -0.24 -27.60 7.72
C ALA A 226 1.01 -26.74 8.00
N LYS A 227 0.84 -25.54 8.56
CA LYS A 227 1.95 -24.65 8.95
C LYS A 227 2.61 -25.13 10.23
N GLY A 228 1.82 -25.52 11.23
CA GLY A 228 2.29 -26.17 12.44
C GLY A 228 3.06 -27.45 12.14
N GLN A 229 2.55 -28.26 11.21
CA GLN A 229 3.23 -29.48 10.77
C GLN A 229 4.64 -29.18 10.23
N LYS A 230 4.77 -28.17 9.35
CA LYS A 230 6.08 -27.74 8.85
C LYS A 230 6.98 -27.17 9.94
N LYS A 231 6.43 -26.38 10.87
CA LYS A 231 7.17 -25.78 11.99
C LYS A 231 7.78 -26.86 12.89
N PHE A 232 7.03 -27.92 13.16
CA PHE A 232 7.41 -28.93 14.14
C PHE A 232 8.02 -30.20 13.55
N ALA A 233 7.96 -30.41 12.24
CA ALA A 233 8.55 -31.57 11.56
C ALA A 233 10.00 -31.89 11.99
N PRO A 234 10.92 -30.92 12.19
CA PRO A 234 12.29 -31.21 12.64
C PRO A 234 12.38 -31.89 14.01
N TYR A 235 11.38 -31.74 14.87
CA TYR A 235 11.40 -32.28 16.25
C TYR A 235 10.73 -33.65 16.37
N ILE A 236 10.19 -34.20 15.28
CA ILE A 236 9.46 -35.48 15.26
C ILE A 236 10.35 -36.63 14.81
N VAL A 237 11.48 -36.32 14.17
CA VAL A 237 12.43 -37.33 13.66
C VAL A 237 13.02 -38.20 14.78
N ASP A 238 12.98 -37.71 16.03
CA ASP A 238 13.52 -38.37 17.21
C ASP A 238 12.45 -38.93 18.18
N ILE A 239 11.17 -38.97 17.75
CA ILE A 239 10.00 -39.44 18.54
C ILE A 239 9.54 -40.81 18.08
#